data_AF-A0A7C3YXI9-F1
#
_entry.id   AF-A0A7C3YXI9-F1
#
_cell.length_a   1.000
_cell.length_b   1.000
_cell.length_c   1.000
_cell.angle_alpha   90.00
_cell.angle_beta   90.00
_cell.angle_gamma   90.00
#
_symmetry.space_group_name_H-M   'P 1'
#
loop_
_entity.id
_entity.type
_entity.pdbx_description
1 polymer ?
#
loop_
_entity_poly.entity_id
_entity_poly.type
_entity_poly.pdbx_seq_one_letter_code
_entity_poly.pdbx_strand_id
1 'polypeptide(L)'
;MGSELMINVTFKELRAAYMENGTLVEFFIERENEASILGNIYKGRVVRVVPGMDAAFVDIGLERAAFLQATDLVIDRSIFEDETFGSSIDGKERIEGVLEEGQEVMVQVSRESLGNKGIRVTSKISIPGRLLVLCPFSRHMGISRRIEAEKERSRLLDILKEISSKGLGLIARTACEGRSKEEIVQDFEFLLKIWRGIHEKYSKKSAPCVLYQDLGLVYRVVRDLHGQNLTRIVVDDEGLFHKIDAFLKEYLPEERISLELFEGEEPIFEAMGVEPEISKILERRIYLKSGGYIVIDYGEALTAIDVNTGRYLGKKDLEDTILRTNLEAAREIAYQIRLKNLGGIIIVDFIDMERKESKELVYQTLCEALRRDRIKTYVYPISELGLVQITRKRTRNDVVRSMTEQCTHCDGSGLRSSRYVECYKILRSIKYACRKERAREVDLYVSKDIAQVLFEEERSALEWLEKTYKKRINVIVRHDLGLREYRVEVRE
;
A
#
# COMPACT_ATOMS: atom_id res chain seq x y z
N MET A 1 18.76 -23.84 1.60
CA MET A 1 17.55 -23.73 0.76
C MET A 1 17.35 -22.26 0.49
N GLY A 2 17.24 -21.90 -0.79
CA GLY A 2 17.37 -20.53 -1.26
C GLY A 2 16.05 -19.77 -1.24
N SER A 3 16.14 -18.44 -1.32
CA SER A 3 14.99 -17.60 -1.62
C SER A 3 14.95 -17.30 -3.12
N GLU A 4 13.75 -17.26 -3.69
CA GLU A 4 13.54 -17.16 -5.13
C GLU A 4 12.61 -15.99 -5.44
N LEU A 5 12.87 -15.29 -6.53
CA LEU A 5 12.01 -14.24 -7.06
C LEU A 5 11.51 -14.66 -8.44
N MET A 6 10.20 -14.81 -8.58
CA MET A 6 9.55 -15.12 -9.84
C MET A 6 8.89 -13.87 -10.38
N ILE A 7 9.11 -13.58 -11.66
CA ILE A 7 8.58 -12.40 -12.31
C ILE A 7 7.78 -12.85 -13.52
N ASN A 8 6.51 -12.44 -13.54
CA ASN A 8 5.58 -12.67 -14.62
C ASN A 8 5.25 -11.33 -15.28
N VAL A 9 5.43 -11.26 -16.60
CA VAL A 9 5.02 -10.11 -17.41
C VAL A 9 3.91 -10.55 -18.34
N THR A 10 2.73 -9.95 -18.19
CA THR A 10 1.57 -10.24 -19.05
C THR A 10 0.95 -8.94 -19.54
N PHE A 11 1.05 -8.68 -20.85
CA PHE A 11 0.60 -7.42 -21.47
C PHE A 11 1.18 -6.17 -20.80
N LYS A 12 0.36 -5.47 -19.99
CA LYS A 12 0.70 -4.23 -19.28
C LYS A 12 0.80 -4.42 -17.77
N GLU A 13 0.76 -5.66 -17.30
CA GLU A 13 0.83 -6.01 -15.89
C GLU A 13 2.13 -6.76 -15.61
N LEU A 14 2.83 -6.31 -14.58
CA LEU A 14 4.02 -6.94 -14.05
C LEU A 14 3.71 -7.44 -12.64
N ARG A 15 3.89 -8.75 -12.45
CA ARG A 15 3.70 -9.42 -11.17
C ARG A 15 5.02 -10.00 -10.71
N ALA A 16 5.33 -9.86 -9.42
CA ALA A 16 6.54 -10.43 -8.83
C ALA A 16 6.18 -11.15 -7.52
N ALA A 17 6.64 -12.39 -7.41
CA ALA A 17 6.39 -13.27 -6.27
C ALA A 17 7.72 -13.64 -5.62
N TYR A 18 7.88 -13.29 -4.34
CA TYR A 18 9.05 -13.65 -3.57
C TYR A 18 8.74 -14.86 -2.70
N MET A 19 9.50 -15.93 -2.93
CA MET A 19 9.34 -17.22 -2.29
C MET A 19 10.48 -17.46 -1.30
N GLU A 20 10.15 -17.86 -0.07
CA GLU A 20 11.13 -18.37 0.90
C GLU A 20 10.81 -19.84 1.17
N ASN A 21 11.76 -20.75 0.92
CA ASN A 21 11.60 -22.20 1.15
C ASN A 21 10.31 -22.78 0.52
N GLY A 22 9.98 -22.35 -0.70
CA GLY A 22 8.80 -22.82 -1.44
C GLY A 22 7.47 -22.23 -0.96
N THR A 23 7.47 -21.23 -0.07
CA THR A 23 6.25 -20.52 0.37
C THR A 23 6.26 -19.09 -0.14
N LEU A 24 5.12 -18.58 -0.63
CA LEU A 24 4.97 -17.20 -1.10
C LEU A 24 4.94 -16.23 0.08
N VAL A 25 5.97 -15.38 0.20
CA VAL A 25 6.09 -14.50 1.38
C VAL A 25 5.72 -13.06 1.08
N GLU A 26 6.05 -12.57 -0.11
CA GLU A 26 5.66 -11.23 -0.57
C GLU A 26 5.21 -11.29 -2.02
N PHE A 27 4.13 -10.57 -2.33
CA PHE A 27 3.59 -10.45 -3.68
C PHE A 27 3.51 -8.99 -4.08
N PHE A 28 3.91 -8.70 -5.32
CA PHE A 28 3.91 -7.37 -5.88
C PHE A 28 3.21 -7.36 -7.23
N ILE A 29 2.45 -6.30 -7.49
CA ILE A 29 1.75 -6.07 -8.74
C ILE A 29 1.92 -4.60 -9.13
N GLU A 30 2.30 -4.36 -10.38
CA GLU A 30 2.42 -3.02 -10.97
C GLU A 30 1.85 -3.07 -12.39
N ARG A 31 0.92 -2.15 -12.69
CA ARG A 31 0.36 -1.99 -14.05
C ARG A 31 0.97 -0.76 -14.69
N GLU A 32 1.16 -0.79 -16.01
CA GLU A 32 1.79 0.32 -16.75
C GLU A 32 1.11 1.67 -16.51
N ASN A 33 -0.24 1.68 -16.45
CA ASN A 33 -1.02 2.89 -16.18
C ASN A 33 -1.05 3.30 -14.70
N GLU A 34 -0.60 2.42 -13.80
CA GLU A 34 -0.52 2.63 -12.35
C GLU A 34 0.94 2.72 -11.87
N ALA A 35 1.89 2.91 -12.80
CA ALA A 35 3.30 2.95 -12.48
C ALA A 35 3.57 4.00 -11.40
N SER A 36 4.12 3.55 -10.28
CA SER A 36 4.33 4.39 -9.11
C SER A 36 5.29 5.53 -9.47
N ILE A 37 4.86 6.76 -9.19
CA ILE A 37 5.70 7.96 -9.30
C ILE A 37 6.43 8.25 -8.00
N LEU A 38 6.20 7.47 -6.95
CA LEU A 38 6.86 7.60 -5.66
C LEU A 38 8.39 7.52 -5.84
N GLY A 39 9.10 8.49 -5.27
CA GLY A 39 10.55 8.57 -5.37
C GLY A 39 11.06 9.23 -6.66
N ASN A 40 10.22 9.41 -7.68
CA ASN A 40 10.62 10.16 -8.89
C ASN A 40 10.99 11.60 -8.52
N ILE A 41 11.98 12.13 -9.23
CA ILE A 41 12.50 13.48 -9.06
C ILE A 41 12.16 14.29 -10.31
N TYR A 42 11.52 15.43 -10.11
CA TYR A 42 11.05 16.35 -11.13
C TYR A 42 11.72 17.70 -10.97
N LYS A 43 11.85 18.40 -12.09
CA LYS A 43 12.01 19.84 -12.12
C LYS A 43 10.61 20.44 -12.28
N GLY A 44 10.07 20.97 -11.20
CA GLY A 44 8.73 21.54 -11.17
C GLY A 44 8.75 23.06 -11.28
N ARG A 45 7.58 23.64 -11.55
CA ARG A 45 7.37 25.10 -11.58
C ARG A 45 6.35 25.47 -10.50
N VAL A 46 6.67 26.43 -9.63
CA VAL A 46 5.73 26.93 -8.63
C VAL A 46 4.56 27.60 -9.36
N VAL A 47 3.36 27.08 -9.17
CA VAL A 47 2.12 27.63 -9.75
C VAL A 47 1.53 28.68 -8.82
N ARG A 48 1.51 28.38 -7.52
CA ARG A 48 0.88 29.23 -6.51
C ARG A 48 1.50 29.01 -5.14
N VAL A 49 1.76 30.10 -4.43
CA VAL A 49 2.16 30.07 -3.02
C VAL A 49 0.92 30.30 -2.15
N VAL A 50 0.73 29.49 -1.10
CA VAL A 50 -0.42 29.55 -0.18
C VAL A 50 0.08 29.80 1.24
N PRO A 51 0.12 31.08 1.68
CA PRO A 51 0.68 31.48 2.96
C PRO A 51 -0.02 30.87 4.17
N GLY A 52 -1.36 30.81 4.12
CA GLY A 52 -2.17 30.29 5.21
C GLY A 52 -1.92 28.80 5.52
N MET A 53 -1.29 28.08 4.59
CA MET A 53 -0.89 26.67 4.76
C MET A 53 0.63 26.50 4.84
N ASP A 54 1.39 27.58 4.75
CA ASP A 54 2.85 27.59 4.64
C ASP A 54 3.35 26.57 3.59
N ALA A 55 2.73 26.62 2.41
CA ALA A 55 2.89 25.63 1.35
C ALA A 55 2.75 26.23 -0.06
N ALA A 56 3.27 25.52 -1.06
CA ALA A 56 3.21 25.90 -2.47
C ALA A 56 2.68 24.74 -3.32
N PHE A 57 1.97 25.09 -4.38
CA PHE A 57 1.58 24.16 -5.43
C PHE A 57 2.61 24.20 -6.55
N VAL A 58 3.15 23.04 -6.91
CA VAL A 58 4.21 22.87 -7.90
C VAL A 58 3.68 22.03 -9.05
N ASP A 59 3.72 22.56 -10.26
CA ASP A 59 3.45 21.81 -11.47
C ASP A 59 4.67 20.93 -11.80
N ILE A 60 4.43 19.62 -11.88
CA ILE A 60 5.42 18.60 -12.23
C ILE A 60 5.09 17.88 -13.55
N GLY A 61 4.14 18.41 -14.32
CA GLY A 61 3.71 17.84 -15.61
C GLY A 61 2.66 16.74 -15.49
N LEU A 62 1.93 16.69 -14.37
CA LEU A 62 0.82 15.76 -14.13
C LEU A 62 -0.52 16.53 -14.10
N GLU A 63 -1.64 15.81 -14.19
CA GLU A 63 -2.99 16.43 -14.21
C GLU A 63 -3.29 17.34 -13.01
N ARG A 64 -2.70 17.04 -11.85
CA ARG A 64 -2.85 17.82 -10.61
C ARG A 64 -1.50 18.31 -10.13
N ALA A 65 -1.45 19.59 -9.74
CA ALA A 65 -0.27 20.17 -9.11
C ALA A 65 0.06 19.47 -7.78
N ALA A 66 1.35 19.29 -7.52
CA ALA A 66 1.85 18.67 -6.31
C ALA A 66 1.95 19.69 -5.16
N PHE A 67 1.80 19.21 -3.93
CA PHE A 67 1.85 20.01 -2.72
C PHE A 67 3.23 19.95 -2.06
N LEU A 68 3.88 21.11 -1.90
CA LEU A 68 5.17 21.29 -1.24
C LEU A 68 5.00 22.11 0.05
N GLN A 69 5.36 21.55 1.20
CA GLN A 69 5.32 22.27 2.47
C GLN A 69 6.64 23.01 2.73
N ALA A 70 6.62 24.18 3.39
CA ALA A 70 7.83 24.96 3.70
C ALA A 70 8.89 24.14 4.46
N THR A 71 8.49 23.30 5.41
CA THR A 71 9.40 22.41 6.16
C THR A 71 10.10 21.39 5.28
N ASP A 72 9.56 21.10 4.10
CA ASP A 72 10.09 20.16 3.12
C ASP A 72 10.88 20.86 2.00
N LEU A 73 11.03 22.19 2.08
CA LEU A 73 11.82 23.02 1.19
C LEU A 73 13.27 23.15 1.68
N VAL A 74 14.18 23.17 0.71
CA VAL A 74 15.60 23.44 0.86
C VAL A 74 15.88 24.63 -0.03
N ILE A 75 16.36 25.72 0.55
CA ILE A 75 16.79 26.87 -0.24
C ILE A 75 18.20 26.58 -0.71
N ASP A 76 18.30 26.28 -1.99
CA ASP A 76 19.57 26.32 -2.67
C ASP A 76 19.91 27.79 -2.96
N ARG A 77 20.63 28.45 -2.05
CA ARG A 77 21.20 29.81 -2.29
C ARG A 77 22.46 29.75 -3.19
N SER A 78 22.84 28.58 -3.70
CA SER A 78 24.15 28.35 -4.33
C SER A 78 24.14 28.13 -5.84
N ILE A 79 23.04 28.44 -6.52
CA ILE A 79 23.01 28.40 -8.00
C ILE A 79 23.87 29.52 -8.64
N PHE A 80 24.33 30.53 -7.88
CA PHE A 80 25.04 31.68 -8.44
C PHE A 80 26.51 31.89 -8.03
N GLU A 81 27.06 31.21 -7.04
CA GLU A 81 28.49 31.36 -6.70
C GLU A 81 29.11 30.05 -6.21
N ASP A 82 30.31 29.78 -6.73
CA ASP A 82 31.13 28.61 -6.42
C ASP A 82 31.34 28.42 -4.90
N GLU A 83 31.32 27.14 -4.49
CA GLU A 83 31.85 26.58 -3.23
C GLU A 83 31.10 26.76 -1.88
N THR A 84 29.79 27.03 -1.83
CA THR A 84 29.04 26.84 -0.57
C THR A 84 27.66 26.21 -0.73
N PHE A 85 27.47 25.01 -0.17
CA PHE A 85 26.25 24.18 -0.28
C PHE A 85 25.05 24.72 0.51
N GLY A 86 23.85 24.54 -0.06
CA GLY A 86 22.55 24.99 0.47
C GLY A 86 22.30 24.70 1.95
N SER A 87 21.81 25.71 2.67
CA SER A 87 21.30 25.60 4.03
C SER A 87 19.82 25.22 4.00
N SER A 88 19.43 24.16 4.71
CA SER A 88 18.02 23.95 5.05
C SER A 88 17.48 25.17 5.78
N ILE A 89 16.26 25.59 5.43
CA ILE A 89 15.53 26.65 6.14
C ILE A 89 15.47 26.25 7.61
N ASP A 90 16.07 27.07 8.47
CA ASP A 90 15.80 27.02 9.90
C ASP A 90 14.29 27.27 10.04
N GLY A 91 13.56 26.44 10.80
CA GLY A 91 12.07 26.35 10.79
C GLY A 91 11.27 27.60 11.21
N LYS A 92 11.81 28.80 10.99
CA LYS A 92 11.27 30.12 11.28
C LYS A 92 10.98 30.97 10.01
N GLU A 93 11.50 30.63 8.82
CA GLU A 93 11.18 31.41 7.60
C GLU A 93 9.88 30.89 6.94
N ARG A 94 8.95 31.80 6.62
CA ARG A 94 7.69 31.49 5.94
C ARG A 94 7.90 31.32 4.43
N ILE A 95 7.10 30.49 3.79
CA ILE A 95 7.22 30.20 2.36
C ILE A 95 7.10 31.43 1.45
N GLU A 96 6.33 32.44 1.85
CA GLU A 96 6.14 33.71 1.13
C GLU A 96 7.45 34.48 0.90
N GLY A 97 8.42 34.34 1.81
CA GLY A 97 9.70 35.03 1.70
C GLY A 97 10.77 34.23 0.95
N VAL A 98 10.42 33.04 0.45
CA VAL A 98 11.38 32.04 -0.01
C VAL A 98 11.08 31.54 -1.43
N LEU A 99 9.80 31.38 -1.77
CA LEU A 99 9.38 30.92 -3.10
C LEU A 99 8.51 31.97 -3.79
N GLU A 100 8.75 32.16 -5.08
CA GLU A 100 7.95 32.99 -5.95
C GLU A 100 7.16 32.15 -6.97
N GLU A 101 6.02 32.68 -7.42
CA GLU A 101 5.27 32.06 -8.51
C GLU A 101 6.09 32.07 -9.81
N GLY A 102 6.09 30.96 -10.52
CA GLY A 102 6.90 30.76 -11.73
C GLY A 102 8.31 30.24 -11.49
N GLN A 103 8.80 30.24 -10.24
CA GLN A 103 10.13 29.73 -9.89
C GLN A 103 10.25 28.23 -10.19
N GLU A 104 11.40 27.81 -10.74
CA GLU A 104 11.71 26.39 -10.95
C GLU A 104 12.31 25.79 -9.67
N VAL A 105 11.86 24.60 -9.31
CA VAL A 105 12.29 23.90 -8.08
C VAL A 105 12.46 22.41 -8.34
N MET A 106 13.55 21.82 -7.81
CA MET A 106 13.75 20.37 -7.83
C MET A 106 12.96 19.73 -6.70
N VAL A 107 12.09 18.78 -7.04
CA VAL A 107 11.19 18.12 -6.08
C VAL A 107 11.14 16.62 -6.29
N GLN A 108 11.08 15.87 -5.19
CA GLN A 108 10.87 14.43 -5.16
C GLN A 108 9.48 14.11 -4.64
N VAL A 109 8.79 13.16 -5.28
CA VAL A 109 7.49 12.67 -4.79
C VAL A 109 7.70 11.84 -3.53
N SER A 110 7.18 12.35 -2.41
CA SER A 110 7.27 11.72 -1.09
C SER A 110 6.04 10.88 -0.74
N ARG A 111 4.87 11.26 -1.28
CA ARG A 111 3.61 10.52 -1.17
C ARG A 111 2.78 10.71 -2.43
N GLU A 112 2.23 9.62 -2.93
CA GLU A 112 1.26 9.63 -4.02
C GLU A 112 -0.13 10.07 -3.54
N SER A 113 -1.00 10.37 -4.49
CA SER A 113 -2.40 10.67 -4.19
C SER A 113 -3.09 9.44 -3.63
N LEU A 114 -3.52 9.51 -2.37
CA LEU A 114 -4.33 8.47 -1.74
C LEU A 114 -5.73 9.04 -1.49
N GLY A 115 -6.69 8.60 -2.31
CA GLY A 115 -8.04 9.16 -2.35
C GLY A 115 -8.05 10.61 -2.84
N ASN A 116 -8.69 11.51 -2.08
CA ASN A 116 -8.82 12.93 -2.45
C ASN A 116 -7.61 13.80 -2.11
N LYS A 117 -6.58 13.26 -1.44
CA LYS A 117 -5.37 14.03 -1.09
C LYS A 117 -4.43 14.06 -2.31
N GLY A 118 -4.02 15.26 -2.70
CA GLY A 118 -3.07 15.46 -3.80
C GLY A 118 -1.68 14.88 -3.53
N ILE A 119 -0.84 14.84 -4.57
CA ILE A 119 0.54 14.35 -4.50
C ILE A 119 1.36 15.26 -3.57
N ARG A 120 2.13 14.69 -2.64
CA ARG A 120 3.03 15.46 -1.76
C ARG A 120 4.47 15.32 -2.23
N VAL A 121 5.14 16.45 -2.37
CA VAL A 121 6.54 16.52 -2.78
C VAL A 121 7.43 17.16 -1.71
N THR A 122 8.73 16.91 -1.79
CA THR A 122 9.78 17.52 -0.96
C THR A 122 10.97 17.89 -1.83
N SER A 123 11.68 18.97 -1.53
CA SER A 123 12.97 19.25 -2.17
C SER A 123 14.15 18.64 -1.40
N LYS A 124 13.89 17.94 -0.28
CA LYS A 124 14.88 17.13 0.44
C LYS A 124 15.08 15.82 -0.32
N ILE A 125 15.79 15.90 -1.44
CA ILE A 125 16.03 14.76 -2.33
C ILE A 125 16.77 13.65 -1.57
N SER A 126 16.32 12.43 -1.78
CA SER A 126 16.94 11.21 -1.27
C SER A 126 16.99 10.15 -2.36
N ILE A 127 18.16 9.58 -2.62
CA ILE A 127 18.37 8.56 -3.65
C ILE A 127 18.75 7.26 -2.95
N PRO A 128 17.83 6.30 -2.87
CA PRO A 128 18.08 5.04 -2.18
C PRO A 128 18.91 4.09 -3.05
N GLY A 129 20.14 3.81 -2.59
CA GLY A 129 20.99 2.75 -3.10
C GLY A 129 20.73 1.43 -2.40
N ARG A 130 21.61 0.45 -2.62
CA ARG A 130 21.52 -0.88 -2.01
C ARG A 130 21.84 -0.81 -0.52
N LEU A 131 22.98 -0.20 -0.20
CA LEU A 131 23.54 -0.11 1.14
C LEU A 131 23.28 1.27 1.73
N LEU A 132 23.42 2.31 0.92
CA LEU A 132 23.34 3.70 1.33
C LEU A 132 22.08 4.38 0.82
N VAL A 133 21.71 5.48 1.45
CA VAL A 133 20.81 6.49 0.89
C VAL A 133 21.61 7.77 0.77
N LEU A 134 21.71 8.30 -0.45
CA LEU A 134 22.36 9.57 -0.72
C LEU A 134 21.35 10.71 -0.52
N CYS A 135 21.71 11.66 0.33
CA CYS A 135 20.94 12.87 0.61
C CYS A 135 21.79 14.08 0.18
N PRO A 136 21.76 14.48 -1.11
CA PRO A 136 22.70 15.44 -1.67
C PRO A 136 22.62 16.84 -1.04
N PHE A 137 21.45 17.19 -0.51
CA PHE A 137 21.20 18.50 0.12
C PHE A 137 21.27 18.48 1.65
N SER A 138 21.82 17.42 2.24
CA SER A 138 22.02 17.31 3.69
C SER A 138 23.47 16.98 3.97
N ARG A 139 23.98 17.32 5.16
CA ARG A 139 25.28 16.85 5.66
C ARG A 139 25.15 15.74 6.70
N HIS A 140 23.92 15.33 6.98
CA HIS A 140 23.65 14.36 8.03
C HIS A 140 24.17 12.98 7.63
N MET A 141 25.01 12.41 8.49
CA MET A 141 25.39 11.00 8.44
C MET A 141 24.51 10.23 9.41
N GLY A 142 23.71 9.31 8.88
CA GLY A 142 22.77 8.50 9.63
C GLY A 142 23.08 7.02 9.54
N ILE A 143 22.75 6.27 10.58
CA ILE A 143 22.78 4.80 10.56
C ILE A 143 21.40 4.29 10.92
N SER A 144 20.92 3.28 10.19
CA SER A 144 19.66 2.61 10.46
C SER A 144 19.51 2.29 11.95
N ARG A 145 18.32 2.56 12.50
CA ARG A 145 18.01 2.28 13.92
C ARG A 145 17.93 0.79 14.24
N ARG A 146 17.89 -0.07 13.22
CA ARG A 146 17.85 -1.53 13.38
C ARG A 146 19.21 -2.16 13.64
N ILE A 147 20.29 -1.45 13.34
CA ILE A 147 21.64 -1.90 13.66
C ILE A 147 21.88 -1.53 15.12
N GLU A 148 21.67 -2.48 16.03
CA GLU A 148 21.76 -2.26 17.48
C GLU A 148 23.20 -2.38 18.00
N ALA A 149 24.06 -3.12 17.30
CA ALA A 149 25.43 -3.37 17.71
C ALA A 149 26.29 -2.08 17.63
N GLU A 150 26.65 -1.51 18.78
CA GLU A 150 27.36 -0.23 18.85
C GLU A 150 28.73 -0.23 18.15
N LYS A 151 29.42 -1.38 18.15
CA LYS A 151 30.68 -1.57 17.41
C LYS A 151 30.48 -1.40 15.92
N GLU A 152 29.40 -1.97 15.38
CA GLU A 152 29.09 -1.91 13.96
C GLU A 152 28.63 -0.50 13.58
N ARG A 153 27.85 0.16 14.44
CA ARG A 153 27.47 1.57 14.24
C ARG A 153 28.69 2.47 14.15
N SER A 154 29.65 2.32 15.07
CA SER A 154 30.90 3.09 15.04
C SER A 154 31.69 2.81 13.74
N ARG A 155 31.88 1.53 13.37
CA ARG A 155 32.58 1.12 12.13
C ARG A 155 31.97 1.76 10.89
N LEU A 156 30.65 1.65 10.73
CA LEU A 156 29.93 2.21 9.58
C LEU A 156 30.03 3.73 9.55
N LEU A 157 29.91 4.40 10.70
CA LEU A 157 30.03 5.86 10.79
C LEU A 157 31.40 6.34 10.30
N ASP A 158 32.47 5.64 10.68
CA ASP A 158 33.84 5.98 10.27
C ASP A 158 34.05 5.76 8.77
N ILE A 159 33.51 4.68 8.21
CA ILE A 159 33.50 4.45 6.77
C ILE A 159 32.73 5.56 6.04
N LEU A 160 31.54 5.94 6.51
CA LEU A 160 30.75 7.01 5.90
C LEU A 160 31.47 8.37 5.90
N LYS A 161 32.19 8.68 6.99
CA LYS A 161 33.00 9.91 7.09
C LYS A 161 34.13 9.92 6.09
N GLU A 162 34.80 8.79 5.91
CA GLU A 162 35.91 8.68 4.96
C GLU A 162 35.44 8.81 3.51
N ILE A 163 34.30 8.20 3.19
CA ILE A 163 33.73 8.23 1.84
C ILE A 163 33.11 9.60 1.51
N SER A 164 32.49 10.25 2.50
CA SER A 164 31.88 11.58 2.32
C SER A 164 32.92 12.71 2.33
N SER A 165 33.83 12.68 1.37
CA SER A 165 34.84 13.72 1.15
C SER A 165 34.28 15.05 0.64
N LYS A 166 32.99 15.09 0.24
CA LYS A 166 32.33 16.26 -0.39
C LYS A 166 31.20 16.88 0.44
N GLY A 167 31.04 16.48 1.70
CA GLY A 167 29.96 17.00 2.56
C GLY A 167 28.55 16.55 2.14
N LEU A 168 28.44 15.42 1.44
CA LEU A 168 27.14 14.84 1.07
C LEU A 168 26.59 13.99 2.21
N GLY A 169 25.29 14.07 2.45
CA GLY A 169 24.61 13.32 3.49
C GLY A 169 24.44 11.87 3.06
N LEU A 170 24.74 10.95 3.97
CA LEU A 170 24.66 9.52 3.73
C LEU A 170 23.92 8.84 4.88
N ILE A 171 23.02 7.91 4.55
CA ILE A 171 22.35 7.09 5.54
C ILE A 171 22.65 5.62 5.25
N ALA A 172 23.33 4.93 6.16
CA ALA A 172 23.53 3.49 6.08
C ALA A 172 22.22 2.74 6.37
N ARG A 173 21.78 1.90 5.43
CA ARG A 173 20.61 1.02 5.56
C ARG A 173 20.97 -0.20 6.41
N THR A 174 19.97 -0.96 6.85
CA THR A 174 20.19 -2.23 7.57
C THR A 174 21.03 -3.23 6.77
N ALA A 175 20.96 -3.18 5.43
CA ALA A 175 21.76 -4.03 4.56
C ALA A 175 23.28 -3.76 4.62
N CYS A 176 23.73 -2.64 5.20
CA CYS A 176 25.15 -2.35 5.43
C CYS A 176 25.80 -3.24 6.48
N GLU A 177 25.01 -3.83 7.38
CA GLU A 177 25.52 -4.58 8.52
C GLU A 177 26.40 -5.75 8.05
N GLY A 178 27.65 -5.77 8.53
CA GLY A 178 28.65 -6.79 8.18
C GLY A 178 29.27 -6.66 6.78
N ARG A 179 28.89 -5.65 5.98
CA ARG A 179 29.43 -5.45 4.62
C ARG A 179 30.80 -4.78 4.62
N SER A 180 31.59 -5.08 3.60
CA SER A 180 32.96 -4.57 3.46
C SER A 180 32.96 -3.07 3.11
N LYS A 181 34.12 -2.42 3.28
CA LYS A 181 34.26 -0.99 2.94
C LYS A 181 34.15 -0.80 1.42
N GLU A 182 34.72 -1.73 0.67
CA GLU A 182 34.77 -1.73 -0.79
C GLU A 182 33.36 -1.76 -1.38
N GLU A 183 32.49 -2.63 -0.86
CA GLU A 183 31.08 -2.70 -1.26
C GLU A 183 30.32 -1.40 -1.00
N ILE A 184 30.60 -0.74 0.13
CA ILE A 184 29.96 0.53 0.51
C ILE A 184 30.43 1.66 -0.40
N VAL A 185 31.72 1.68 -0.78
CA VAL A 185 32.29 2.65 -1.73
C VAL A 185 31.65 2.48 -3.11
N GLN A 186 31.53 1.26 -3.61
CA GLN A 186 30.91 0.98 -4.91
C GLN A 186 29.46 1.50 -4.96
N ASP A 187 28.66 1.24 -3.92
CA ASP A 187 27.28 1.75 -3.84
C ASP A 187 27.24 3.29 -3.77
N PHE A 188 28.18 3.93 -3.09
CA PHE A 188 28.29 5.39 -3.07
C PHE A 188 28.64 5.98 -4.44
N GLU A 189 29.64 5.44 -5.14
CA GLU A 189 30.03 5.89 -6.47
C GLU A 189 28.90 5.77 -7.48
N PHE A 190 28.13 4.68 -7.37
CA PHE A 190 26.93 4.47 -8.16
C PHE A 190 25.88 5.56 -7.89
N LEU A 191 25.59 5.85 -6.63
CA LEU A 191 24.65 6.93 -6.25
C LEU A 191 25.12 8.30 -6.75
N LEU A 192 26.42 8.56 -6.74
CA LEU A 192 27.00 9.77 -7.32
C LEU A 192 26.80 9.86 -8.84
N LYS A 193 26.92 8.75 -9.57
CA LYS A 193 26.66 8.70 -11.02
C LYS A 193 25.21 9.08 -11.33
N ILE A 194 24.24 8.54 -10.57
CA ILE A 194 22.83 8.94 -10.69
C ILE A 194 22.68 10.44 -10.41
N TRP A 195 23.26 10.91 -9.31
CA TRP A 195 23.12 12.31 -8.90
C TRP A 195 23.66 13.28 -9.94
N ARG A 196 24.84 13.00 -10.52
CA ARG A 196 25.40 13.79 -11.62
C ARG A 196 24.46 13.84 -12.82
N GLY A 197 23.87 12.70 -13.20
CA GLY A 197 22.89 12.63 -14.29
C GLY A 197 21.62 13.45 -14.02
N ILE A 198 21.14 13.49 -12.77
CA ILE A 198 20.00 14.33 -12.35
C ILE A 198 20.37 15.81 -12.47
N HIS A 199 21.52 16.20 -11.92
CA HIS A 199 21.98 17.59 -11.91
C HIS A 199 22.17 18.12 -13.35
N GLU A 200 22.80 17.34 -14.22
CA GLU A 200 22.95 17.72 -15.63
C GLU A 200 21.61 17.95 -16.35
N LYS A 201 20.60 17.09 -16.09
CA LYS A 201 19.27 17.28 -16.66
C LYS A 201 18.59 18.53 -16.10
N TYR A 202 18.80 18.83 -14.81
CA TYR A 202 18.24 20.01 -14.16
C TYR A 202 18.74 21.31 -14.80
N SER A 203 20.04 21.39 -15.12
CA SER A 203 20.63 22.57 -15.78
C SER A 203 20.21 22.69 -17.26
N LYS A 204 19.99 21.58 -17.96
CA LYS A 204 19.74 21.58 -19.42
C LYS A 204 18.26 21.71 -19.81
N LYS A 205 17.32 21.23 -18.99
CA LYS A 205 15.88 21.18 -19.33
C LYS A 205 15.07 22.24 -18.56
N SER A 206 14.02 22.75 -19.19
CA SER A 206 13.04 23.65 -18.56
C SER A 206 11.96 22.86 -17.78
N ALA A 207 11.36 23.49 -16.77
CA ALA A 207 10.22 22.93 -16.03
C ALA A 207 8.89 23.06 -16.83
N PRO A 208 7.95 22.11 -16.70
CA PRO A 208 8.04 20.87 -15.91
C PRO A 208 8.74 19.73 -16.67
N CYS A 209 9.64 19.00 -16.01
CA CYS A 209 10.21 17.77 -16.60
C CYS A 209 10.65 16.73 -15.56
N VAL A 210 10.69 15.47 -16.00
CA VAL A 210 11.22 14.36 -15.20
C VAL A 210 12.74 14.34 -15.27
N LEU A 211 13.40 14.40 -14.11
CA LEU A 211 14.86 14.33 -13.99
C LEU A 211 15.31 12.89 -13.76
N TYR A 212 14.62 12.19 -12.86
CA TYR A 212 14.87 10.80 -12.51
C TYR A 212 13.54 10.09 -12.25
N GLN A 213 13.39 8.94 -12.87
CA GLN A 213 12.34 7.97 -12.53
C GLN A 213 13.00 6.96 -11.60
N ASP A 214 12.40 6.74 -10.44
CA ASP A 214 12.87 5.69 -9.56
C ASP A 214 12.75 4.35 -10.29
N LEU A 215 13.63 3.43 -9.89
CA LEU A 215 13.68 2.07 -10.39
C LEU A 215 12.26 1.48 -10.46
N GLY A 216 11.89 0.87 -11.60
CA GLY A 216 10.61 0.17 -11.75
C GLY A 216 10.44 -0.94 -10.70
N LEU A 217 9.23 -1.52 -10.57
CA LEU A 217 8.93 -2.49 -9.51
C LEU A 217 10.01 -3.56 -9.35
N VAL A 218 10.39 -4.20 -10.46
CA VAL A 218 11.39 -5.28 -10.51
C VAL A 218 12.70 -4.87 -9.85
N TYR A 219 13.28 -3.76 -10.29
CA TYR A 219 14.58 -3.31 -9.82
C TYR A 219 14.56 -2.91 -8.35
N ARG A 220 13.44 -2.31 -7.87
CA ARG A 220 13.26 -2.03 -6.44
C ARG A 220 13.17 -3.32 -5.63
N VAL A 221 12.40 -4.29 -6.12
CA VAL A 221 12.21 -5.59 -5.46
C VAL A 221 13.54 -6.32 -5.38
N VAL A 222 14.30 -6.41 -6.47
CA VAL A 222 15.66 -6.99 -6.50
C VAL A 222 16.59 -6.26 -5.53
N ARG A 223 16.65 -4.92 -5.59
CA ARG A 223 17.47 -4.11 -4.66
C ARG A 223 17.13 -4.36 -3.19
N ASP A 224 15.85 -4.39 -2.86
CA ASP A 224 15.40 -4.49 -1.46
C ASP A 224 15.46 -5.93 -0.93
N LEU A 225 15.29 -6.96 -1.77
CA LEU A 225 15.34 -8.40 -1.39
C LEU A 225 16.74 -8.98 -1.39
N HIS A 226 17.70 -8.34 -2.06
CA HIS A 226 19.09 -8.76 -2.12
C HIS A 226 19.70 -9.08 -0.73
N GLY A 227 19.34 -8.31 0.31
CA GLY A 227 19.80 -8.56 1.69
C GLY A 227 19.22 -9.81 2.38
N GLN A 228 18.38 -10.62 1.72
CA GLN A 228 17.73 -11.81 2.30
C GLN A 228 18.17 -13.14 1.67
N ASN A 229 19.38 -13.21 1.12
CA ASN A 229 19.90 -14.40 0.44
C ASN A 229 19.06 -14.77 -0.80
N LEU A 230 18.72 -13.78 -1.63
CA LEU A 230 18.10 -14.03 -2.94
C LEU A 230 19.07 -14.85 -3.78
N THR A 231 18.73 -16.11 -4.06
CA THR A 231 19.62 -17.03 -4.77
C THR A 231 19.27 -17.19 -6.23
N ARG A 232 17.99 -17.00 -6.58
CA ARG A 232 17.47 -17.29 -7.91
C ARG A 232 16.40 -16.29 -8.32
N ILE A 233 16.49 -15.79 -9.54
CA ILE A 233 15.48 -14.95 -10.18
C ILE A 233 15.03 -15.69 -11.45
N VAL A 234 13.73 -15.88 -11.59
CA VAL A 234 13.11 -16.53 -12.75
C VAL A 234 12.18 -15.53 -13.41
N VAL A 235 12.33 -15.34 -14.72
CA VAL A 235 11.61 -14.33 -15.51
C VAL A 235 11.02 -15.00 -16.73
N ASP A 236 9.79 -14.69 -17.10
CA ASP A 236 9.12 -15.27 -18.28
C ASP A 236 9.14 -14.37 -19.54
N ASP A 237 9.77 -13.20 -19.46
CA ASP A 237 9.93 -12.25 -20.55
C ASP A 237 11.40 -12.02 -20.89
N GLU A 238 11.78 -12.24 -22.15
CA GLU A 238 13.15 -12.12 -22.65
C GLU A 238 13.67 -10.66 -22.58
N GLY A 239 12.81 -9.70 -22.91
CA GLY A 239 13.17 -8.28 -22.87
C GLY A 239 13.52 -7.80 -21.44
N LEU A 240 12.75 -8.28 -20.46
CA LEU A 240 12.99 -8.02 -19.05
C LEU A 240 14.17 -8.81 -18.51
N PHE A 241 14.39 -10.05 -18.96
CA PHE A 241 15.56 -10.85 -18.59
C PHE A 241 16.87 -10.11 -18.91
N HIS A 242 17.04 -9.62 -20.14
CA HIS A 242 18.24 -8.86 -20.52
C HIS A 242 18.41 -7.57 -19.71
N LYS A 243 17.31 -6.90 -19.41
CA LYS A 243 17.28 -5.70 -18.58
C LYS A 243 17.69 -5.98 -17.12
N ILE A 244 17.26 -7.10 -16.56
CA ILE A 244 17.66 -7.53 -15.21
C ILE A 244 19.11 -7.98 -15.21
N ASP A 245 19.57 -8.74 -16.22
CA ASP A 245 20.97 -9.16 -16.34
C ASP A 245 21.94 -7.97 -16.39
N ALA A 246 21.63 -6.95 -17.21
CA ALA A 246 22.40 -5.71 -17.26
C ALA A 246 22.42 -4.99 -15.90
N PHE A 247 21.28 -4.96 -15.21
CA PHE A 247 21.18 -4.39 -13.87
C PHE A 247 21.96 -5.19 -12.83
N LEU A 248 21.91 -6.52 -12.83
CA LEU A 248 22.69 -7.33 -11.91
C LEU A 248 24.19 -7.14 -12.14
N LYS A 249 24.63 -7.06 -13.40
CA LYS A 249 26.04 -6.83 -13.74
C LYS A 249 26.55 -5.45 -13.34
N GLU A 250 25.74 -4.41 -13.52
CA GLU A 250 26.12 -3.04 -13.15
C GLU A 250 26.00 -2.79 -11.64
N TYR A 251 25.05 -3.42 -10.95
CA TYR A 251 24.68 -3.08 -9.57
C TYR A 251 25.08 -4.14 -8.53
N LEU A 252 25.21 -5.42 -8.92
CA LEU A 252 25.44 -6.57 -8.05
C LEU A 252 26.49 -7.56 -8.62
N PRO A 253 27.69 -7.12 -9.04
CA PRO A 253 28.65 -7.99 -9.75
C PRO A 253 29.27 -9.11 -8.88
N GLU A 254 29.29 -8.95 -7.55
CA GLU A 254 29.97 -9.89 -6.64
C GLU A 254 29.08 -11.04 -6.14
N GLU A 255 27.76 -10.99 -6.36
CA GLU A 255 26.83 -11.99 -5.84
C GLU A 255 26.35 -12.97 -6.93
N ARG A 256 26.38 -14.27 -6.60
CA ARG A 256 25.91 -15.36 -7.48
C ARG A 256 24.40 -15.50 -7.41
N ILE A 257 23.67 -14.53 -7.95
CA ILE A 257 22.24 -14.68 -8.21
C ILE A 257 22.08 -15.43 -9.54
N SER A 258 21.45 -16.61 -9.52
CA SER A 258 21.10 -17.33 -10.75
C SER A 258 19.93 -16.60 -11.41
N LEU A 259 20.14 -16.02 -12.59
CA LEU A 259 19.08 -15.43 -13.40
C LEU A 259 18.70 -16.42 -14.51
N GLU A 260 17.44 -16.83 -14.55
CA GLU A 260 16.93 -17.85 -15.47
C GLU A 260 15.73 -17.32 -16.23
N LEU A 261 15.72 -17.56 -17.55
CA LEU A 261 14.56 -17.35 -18.40
C LEU A 261 13.67 -18.59 -18.32
N PHE A 262 12.38 -18.39 -18.06
CA PHE A 262 11.39 -19.45 -18.04
C PHE A 262 10.80 -19.62 -19.44
N GLU A 263 10.98 -20.80 -20.03
CA GLU A 263 10.54 -21.14 -21.38
C GLU A 263 9.41 -22.19 -21.41
N GLY A 264 8.76 -22.45 -20.27
CA GLY A 264 7.67 -23.41 -20.18
C GLY A 264 6.40 -22.96 -20.93
N GLU A 265 5.61 -23.92 -21.42
CA GLU A 265 4.32 -23.63 -22.07
C GLU A 265 3.24 -23.16 -21.08
N GLU A 266 3.29 -23.67 -19.84
CA GLU A 266 2.40 -23.23 -18.76
C GLU A 266 2.87 -21.90 -18.17
N PRO A 267 1.97 -21.00 -17.72
CA PRO A 267 2.37 -19.76 -17.07
C PRO A 267 3.28 -19.99 -15.87
N ILE A 268 4.33 -19.18 -15.70
CA ILE A 268 5.36 -19.33 -14.66
C ILE A 268 4.77 -19.51 -13.25
N PHE A 269 3.71 -18.78 -12.88
CA PHE A 269 3.09 -18.89 -11.56
C PHE A 269 2.25 -20.15 -11.37
N GLU A 270 1.70 -20.73 -12.44
CA GLU A 270 1.02 -22.03 -12.37
C GLU A 270 2.05 -23.14 -12.22
N ALA A 271 3.08 -23.14 -13.08
CA ALA A 271 4.15 -24.13 -13.07
C ALA A 271 4.89 -24.19 -11.72
N MET A 272 5.00 -23.05 -11.02
CA MET A 272 5.67 -22.94 -9.73
C MET A 272 4.71 -22.99 -8.52
N GLY A 273 3.40 -23.19 -8.73
CA GLY A 273 2.40 -23.30 -7.66
C GLY A 273 2.12 -22.00 -6.88
N VAL A 274 2.40 -20.85 -7.49
CA VAL A 274 2.22 -19.51 -6.91
C VAL A 274 0.80 -18.99 -7.13
N GLU A 275 0.18 -19.25 -8.28
CA GLU A 275 -1.16 -18.74 -8.63
C GLU A 275 -2.27 -19.14 -7.62
N PRO A 276 -2.28 -20.38 -7.08
CA PRO A 276 -3.22 -20.76 -6.02
C PRO A 276 -3.01 -19.97 -4.72
N GLU A 277 -1.78 -19.61 -4.38
CA GLU A 277 -1.47 -18.79 -3.20
C GLU A 277 -1.89 -17.33 -3.41
N ILE A 278 -1.73 -16.80 -4.63
CA ILE A 278 -2.21 -15.45 -4.99
C ILE A 278 -3.74 -15.39 -4.84
N SER A 279 -4.46 -16.42 -5.26
CA SER A 279 -5.93 -16.46 -5.13
C SER A 279 -6.38 -16.38 -3.65
N LYS A 280 -5.62 -17.00 -2.74
CA LYS A 280 -5.87 -16.94 -1.28
C LYS A 280 -5.64 -15.56 -0.68
N ILE A 281 -4.87 -14.67 -1.32
CA ILE A 281 -4.65 -13.29 -0.86
C ILE A 281 -5.97 -12.52 -0.78
N LEU A 282 -6.95 -12.83 -1.62
CA LEU A 282 -8.26 -12.16 -1.62
C LEU A 282 -9.24 -12.77 -0.62
N GLU A 283 -8.93 -13.94 -0.05
CA GLU A 283 -9.82 -14.59 0.90
C GLU A 283 -9.91 -13.80 2.21
N ARG A 284 -11.14 -13.59 2.66
CA ARG A 284 -11.46 -12.98 3.96
C ARG A 284 -11.16 -13.92 5.13
N ARG A 285 -11.35 -15.23 4.95
CA ARG A 285 -11.17 -16.27 5.97
C ARG A 285 -9.98 -17.14 5.61
N ILE A 286 -9.04 -17.30 6.53
CA ILE A 286 -7.82 -18.10 6.33
C ILE A 286 -7.80 -19.21 7.38
N TYR A 287 -7.79 -20.45 6.91
CA TYR A 287 -7.81 -21.62 7.78
C TYR A 287 -6.44 -21.95 8.35
N LEU A 288 -6.42 -22.26 9.64
CA LEU A 288 -5.26 -22.76 10.37
C LEU A 288 -5.18 -24.28 10.22
N LYS A 289 -3.99 -24.86 10.35
CA LYS A 289 -3.74 -26.32 10.28
C LYS A 289 -4.48 -27.08 11.36
N SER A 290 -4.72 -26.45 12.53
CA SER A 290 -5.55 -27.02 13.59
C SER A 290 -7.04 -27.06 13.27
N GLY A 291 -7.53 -26.37 12.24
CA GLY A 291 -8.95 -26.27 11.90
C GLY A 291 -9.67 -25.07 12.50
N GLY A 292 -8.95 -24.23 13.24
CA GLY A 292 -9.34 -22.83 13.49
C GLY A 292 -9.21 -21.98 12.22
N TYR A 293 -9.55 -20.70 12.31
CA TYR A 293 -9.38 -19.77 11.20
C TYR A 293 -9.23 -18.33 11.70
N ILE A 294 -8.55 -17.51 10.92
CA ILE A 294 -8.51 -16.06 11.13
C ILE A 294 -9.38 -15.35 10.10
N VAL A 295 -9.94 -14.22 10.47
CA VAL A 295 -10.76 -13.36 9.61
C VAL A 295 -10.08 -12.01 9.52
N ILE A 296 -9.80 -11.53 8.31
CA ILE A 296 -9.17 -10.21 8.09
C ILE A 296 -10.22 -9.26 7.51
N ASP A 297 -10.55 -8.21 8.26
CA ASP A 297 -11.50 -7.17 7.88
C ASP A 297 -10.80 -5.84 7.65
N TYR A 298 -11.10 -5.22 6.51
CA TYR A 298 -10.50 -3.96 6.09
C TYR A 298 -11.44 -2.80 6.43
N GLY A 299 -11.04 -1.97 7.39
CA GLY A 299 -11.68 -0.70 7.68
C GLY A 299 -11.04 0.48 6.94
N GLU A 300 -11.65 1.65 7.07
CA GLU A 300 -11.09 2.89 6.51
C GLU A 300 -9.80 3.30 7.22
N ALA A 301 -9.81 3.26 8.56
CA ALA A 301 -8.73 3.73 9.41
C ALA A 301 -7.76 2.62 9.85
N LEU A 302 -8.27 1.41 10.04
CA LEU A 302 -7.54 0.27 10.60
C LEU A 302 -7.98 -1.06 9.98
N THR A 303 -7.13 -2.06 10.10
CA THR A 303 -7.43 -3.45 9.74
C THR A 303 -7.71 -4.24 11.01
N ALA A 304 -8.82 -4.97 11.07
CA ALA A 304 -9.18 -5.82 12.20
C ALA A 304 -8.94 -7.29 11.82
N ILE A 305 -8.37 -8.06 12.74
CA ILE A 305 -8.13 -9.49 12.56
C ILE A 305 -8.74 -10.24 13.74
N ASP A 306 -9.64 -11.17 13.46
CA ASP A 306 -10.36 -11.97 14.46
C ASP A 306 -9.92 -13.44 14.39
N VAL A 307 -9.74 -14.10 15.54
CA VAL A 307 -9.24 -15.48 15.64
C VAL A 307 -10.33 -16.41 16.17
N ASN A 308 -10.62 -17.48 15.43
CA ASN A 308 -11.66 -18.44 15.78
C ASN A 308 -11.11 -19.86 15.90
N THR A 309 -11.60 -20.61 16.89
CA THR A 309 -11.27 -22.05 17.09
C THR A 309 -11.93 -22.97 16.05
N GLY A 310 -12.99 -22.51 15.38
CA GLY A 310 -13.66 -23.27 14.31
C GLY A 310 -14.21 -24.63 14.79
N ARG A 311 -13.89 -25.70 14.05
CA ARG A 311 -14.31 -27.09 14.41
C ARG A 311 -13.36 -27.74 15.40
N TYR A 312 -12.32 -27.03 15.85
CA TYR A 312 -11.29 -27.59 16.70
C TYR A 312 -11.72 -27.64 18.16
N LEU A 313 -12.42 -28.70 18.53
CA LEU A 313 -12.72 -29.04 19.92
C LEU A 313 -11.71 -30.09 20.38
N GLY A 314 -10.68 -29.65 21.11
CA GLY A 314 -9.69 -30.54 21.70
C GLY A 314 -10.34 -31.58 22.63
N LYS A 315 -9.76 -32.78 22.71
CA LYS A 315 -10.24 -33.85 23.61
C LYS A 315 -9.80 -33.65 25.08
N LYS A 316 -8.90 -32.71 25.34
CA LYS A 316 -8.37 -32.33 26.67
C LYS A 316 -8.23 -30.81 26.73
N ASP A 317 -8.32 -30.28 27.95
CA ASP A 317 -8.25 -28.88 28.40
C ASP A 317 -8.54 -27.79 27.35
N LEU A 318 -9.62 -27.05 27.57
CA LEU A 318 -10.05 -25.98 26.69
C LEU A 318 -8.98 -24.89 26.59
N GLU A 319 -8.26 -24.60 27.68
CA GLU A 319 -7.31 -23.50 27.70
C GLU A 319 -6.05 -23.79 26.86
N ASP A 320 -5.54 -25.02 26.89
CA ASP A 320 -4.41 -25.42 26.06
C ASP A 320 -4.78 -25.46 24.57
N THR A 321 -6.04 -25.78 24.27
CA THR A 321 -6.57 -25.72 22.91
C THR A 321 -6.62 -24.29 22.39
N ILE A 322 -7.07 -23.35 23.23
CA ILE A 322 -7.08 -21.91 22.93
C ILE A 322 -5.65 -21.39 22.72
N LEU A 323 -4.73 -21.68 23.64
CA LEU A 323 -3.35 -21.24 23.55
C LEU A 323 -2.69 -21.72 22.25
N ARG A 324 -2.82 -23.01 21.91
CA ARG A 324 -2.26 -23.54 20.66
C ARG A 324 -2.85 -22.85 19.43
N THR A 325 -4.16 -22.60 19.42
CA THR A 325 -4.83 -21.90 18.31
C THR A 325 -4.30 -20.48 18.16
N ASN A 326 -4.17 -19.73 19.26
CA ASN A 326 -3.63 -18.37 19.26
C ASN A 326 -2.15 -18.32 18.84
N LEU A 327 -1.32 -19.29 19.24
CA LEU A 327 0.07 -19.37 18.80
C LEU A 327 0.20 -19.66 17.31
N GLU A 328 -0.69 -20.48 16.77
CA GLU A 328 -0.77 -20.72 15.33
C GLU A 328 -1.24 -19.47 14.58
N ALA A 329 -2.32 -18.85 15.06
CA ALA A 329 -2.84 -17.60 14.53
C ALA A 329 -1.79 -16.49 14.57
N ALA A 330 -0.99 -16.35 15.63
CA ALA A 330 0.06 -15.34 15.72
C ALA A 330 1.09 -15.46 14.60
N ARG A 331 1.50 -16.68 14.24
CA ARG A 331 2.43 -16.92 13.13
C ARG A 331 1.77 -16.64 11.78
N GLU A 332 0.53 -17.11 11.60
CA GLU A 332 -0.23 -16.88 10.36
C GLU A 332 -0.51 -15.39 10.14
N ILE A 333 -0.87 -14.65 11.18
CA ILE A 333 -1.11 -13.20 11.12
C ILE A 333 0.15 -12.46 10.69
N ALA A 334 1.31 -12.79 11.27
CA ALA A 334 2.57 -12.19 10.87
C ALA A 334 2.91 -12.46 9.40
N TYR A 335 2.63 -13.68 8.93
CA TYR A 335 2.78 -14.06 7.52
C TYR A 335 1.83 -13.26 6.61
N GLN A 336 0.54 -13.20 6.96
CA GLN A 336 -0.49 -12.48 6.18
C GLN A 336 -0.24 -10.96 6.13
N ILE A 337 0.28 -10.37 7.21
CA ILE A 337 0.69 -8.96 7.24
C ILE A 337 1.76 -8.69 6.17
N ARG A 338 2.73 -9.60 5.99
CA ARG A 338 3.76 -9.49 4.95
C ARG A 338 3.18 -9.76 3.56
N LEU A 339 2.49 -10.89 3.39
CA LEU A 339 1.93 -11.33 2.10
C LEU A 339 0.96 -10.31 1.51
N LYS A 340 0.02 -9.80 2.31
CA LYS A 340 -0.98 -8.81 1.88
C LYS A 340 -0.44 -7.37 1.93
N ASN A 341 0.80 -7.18 2.38
CA ASN A 341 1.45 -5.90 2.63
C ASN A 341 0.61 -4.93 3.48
N LEU A 342 -0.01 -5.41 4.56
CA LEU A 342 -0.90 -4.61 5.40
C LEU A 342 -0.14 -3.45 6.05
N GLY A 343 -0.65 -2.23 5.95
CA GLY A 343 -0.01 -1.06 6.56
C GLY A 343 -0.94 -0.15 7.36
N GLY A 344 -0.40 0.50 8.39
CA GLY A 344 -1.14 1.38 9.30
C GLY A 344 -1.40 0.70 10.65
N ILE A 345 -2.58 0.94 11.20
CA ILE A 345 -3.02 0.36 12.47
C ILE A 345 -3.70 -0.98 12.15
N ILE A 346 -3.22 -2.04 12.79
CA ILE A 346 -3.77 -3.39 12.71
C ILE A 346 -4.14 -3.80 14.14
N ILE A 347 -5.37 -4.22 14.34
CA ILE A 347 -5.88 -4.71 15.62
C ILE A 347 -6.12 -6.20 15.48
N VAL A 348 -5.60 -6.98 16.41
CA VAL A 348 -5.80 -8.44 16.48
C VAL A 348 -6.59 -8.77 17.73
N ASP A 349 -7.71 -9.44 17.53
CA ASP A 349 -8.58 -10.00 18.56
C ASP A 349 -8.27 -11.50 18.69
N PHE A 350 -7.46 -11.85 19.69
CA PHE A 350 -7.15 -13.24 20.01
C PHE A 350 -8.24 -13.83 20.89
N ILE A 351 -8.40 -15.16 20.84
CA ILE A 351 -9.34 -15.85 21.71
C ILE A 351 -8.92 -15.61 23.18
N ASP A 352 -9.89 -15.29 24.04
CA ASP A 352 -9.66 -14.99 25.45
C ASP A 352 -8.86 -16.09 26.17
N MET A 353 -7.86 -15.66 26.93
CA MET A 353 -7.00 -16.52 27.75
C MET A 353 -7.06 -16.08 29.21
N GLU A 354 -7.17 -17.03 30.14
CA GLU A 354 -7.19 -16.73 31.58
C GLU A 354 -5.77 -16.57 32.14
N ARG A 355 -4.86 -17.49 31.79
CA ARG A 355 -3.45 -17.43 32.22
C ARG A 355 -2.70 -16.26 31.60
N LYS A 356 -2.06 -15.45 32.45
CA LYS A 356 -1.15 -14.37 32.02
C LYS A 356 0.06 -14.91 31.23
N GLU A 357 0.54 -16.10 31.59
CA GLU A 357 1.63 -16.79 30.90
C GLU A 357 1.28 -17.09 29.44
N SER A 358 0.05 -17.52 29.18
CA SER A 358 -0.48 -17.78 27.84
C SER A 358 -0.54 -16.51 26.99
N LYS A 359 -1.00 -15.39 27.58
CA LYS A 359 -1.01 -14.07 26.93
C LYS A 359 0.40 -13.64 26.53
N GLU A 360 1.34 -13.72 27.47
CA GLU A 360 2.73 -13.33 27.23
C GLU A 360 3.38 -14.18 26.12
N LEU A 361 3.14 -15.49 26.12
CA LEU A 361 3.68 -16.40 25.10
C LEU A 361 3.15 -16.08 23.70
N VAL A 362 1.86 -15.77 23.56
CA VAL A 362 1.27 -15.35 22.27
C VAL A 362 1.88 -14.03 21.79
N TYR A 363 2.01 -13.04 22.68
CA TYR A 363 2.65 -11.76 22.38
C TYR A 363 4.10 -11.94 21.91
N GLN A 364 4.90 -12.74 22.63
CA GLN A 364 6.29 -13.03 22.26
C GLN A 364 6.39 -13.74 20.91
N THR A 365 5.52 -14.71 20.66
CA THR A 365 5.46 -15.44 19.38
C THR A 365 5.15 -14.51 18.22
N LEU A 366 4.19 -13.59 18.39
CA LEU A 366 3.85 -12.59 17.39
C LEU A 366 5.02 -11.62 17.14
N CYS A 367 5.69 -11.16 18.19
CA CYS A 367 6.87 -10.31 18.08
C CYS A 367 7.99 -11.01 17.30
N GLU A 368 8.30 -12.27 17.64
CA GLU A 368 9.32 -13.05 16.97
C GLU A 368 9.00 -13.27 15.49
N ALA A 369 7.76 -13.60 15.16
CA ALA A 369 7.32 -13.79 13.78
C ALA A 369 7.43 -12.49 12.96
N LEU A 370 7.10 -11.34 13.56
CA LEU A 370 7.20 -10.03 12.92
C LEU A 370 8.63 -9.46 12.86
N ARG A 371 9.60 -9.98 13.62
CA ARG A 371 11.02 -9.55 13.48
C ARG A 371 11.58 -9.76 12.08
N ARG A 372 11.05 -10.74 11.34
CA ARG A 372 11.45 -11.02 9.95
C ARG A 372 10.93 -9.99 8.95
N ASP A 373 9.99 -9.12 9.36
CA ASP A 373 9.42 -8.09 8.51
C ASP A 373 10.41 -6.95 8.25
N ARG A 374 10.62 -6.64 6.97
CA ARG A 374 11.49 -5.55 6.53
C ARG A 374 10.85 -4.18 6.77
N ILE A 375 9.55 -4.10 6.96
CA ILE A 375 8.87 -2.84 7.26
C ILE A 375 8.87 -2.60 8.76
N LYS A 376 8.97 -1.32 9.14
CA LYS A 376 9.04 -0.96 10.56
C LYS A 376 7.69 -1.23 11.21
N THR A 377 7.68 -2.19 12.11
CA THR A 377 6.49 -2.69 12.79
C THR A 377 6.68 -2.59 14.29
N TYR A 378 5.69 -2.03 14.97
CA TYR A 378 5.61 -1.94 16.42
C TYR A 378 4.45 -2.79 16.89
N VAL A 379 4.71 -3.70 17.83
CA VAL A 379 3.68 -4.54 18.46
C VAL A 379 3.55 -4.06 19.89
N TYR A 380 2.33 -3.76 20.32
CA TYR A 380 2.04 -3.41 21.70
C TYR A 380 1.58 -4.66 22.46
N PRO A 381 1.85 -4.75 23.78
CA PRO A 381 1.35 -5.85 24.60
C PRO A 381 -0.16 -6.00 24.51
N ILE A 382 -0.67 -7.20 24.81
CA ILE A 382 -2.12 -7.47 24.90
C ILE A 382 -2.73 -6.49 25.90
N SER A 383 -3.71 -5.72 25.42
CA SER A 383 -4.45 -4.76 26.24
C SER A 383 -5.36 -5.44 27.25
N GLU A 384 -5.90 -4.66 28.20
CA GLU A 384 -6.90 -5.15 29.15
C GLU A 384 -8.18 -5.67 28.48
N LEU A 385 -8.46 -5.19 27.26
CA LEU A 385 -9.58 -5.64 26.43
C LEU A 385 -9.29 -6.93 25.65
N GLY A 386 -8.12 -7.56 25.80
CA GLY A 386 -7.73 -8.76 25.06
C GLY A 386 -7.14 -8.50 23.66
N LEU A 387 -7.17 -7.24 23.21
CA LEU A 387 -6.71 -6.85 21.87
C LEU A 387 -5.20 -6.60 21.82
N VAL A 388 -4.55 -7.01 20.73
CA VAL A 388 -3.18 -6.61 20.36
C VAL A 388 -3.22 -5.53 19.31
N GLN A 389 -2.43 -4.48 19.51
CA GLN A 389 -2.30 -3.39 18.57
C GLN A 389 -0.95 -3.48 17.86
N ILE A 390 -0.97 -3.31 16.54
CA ILE A 390 0.23 -3.31 15.71
C ILE A 390 0.22 -2.03 14.87
N THR A 391 1.33 -1.31 14.87
CA THR A 391 1.55 -0.16 13.98
C THR A 391 2.65 -0.51 12.99
N ARG A 392 2.29 -0.64 11.71
CA ARG A 392 3.20 -0.93 10.61
C ARG A 392 3.30 0.25 9.64
N LYS A 393 4.52 0.71 9.33
CA LYS A 393 4.73 1.84 8.42
C LYS A 393 4.13 1.53 7.04
N ARG A 394 3.28 2.43 6.50
CA ARG A 394 2.82 2.35 5.12
C ARG A 394 3.95 2.71 4.15
N THR A 395 4.28 1.79 3.26
CA THR A 395 5.26 1.99 2.19
C THR A 395 4.61 2.09 0.81
N ARG A 396 3.53 1.34 0.57
CA ARG A 396 2.76 1.25 -0.69
C ARG A 396 1.27 1.03 -0.40
N ASN A 397 0.47 0.93 -1.45
CA ASN A 397 -0.89 0.40 -1.36
C ASN A 397 -0.86 -1.08 -0.91
N ASP A 398 -1.83 -1.46 -0.08
CA ASP A 398 -2.02 -2.85 0.33
C ASP A 398 -2.34 -3.70 -0.92
N VAL A 399 -1.82 -4.93 -1.01
CA VAL A 399 -1.98 -5.79 -2.21
C VAL A 399 -3.46 -5.97 -2.58
N VAL A 400 -4.31 -6.18 -1.57
CA VAL A 400 -5.75 -6.35 -1.75
C VAL A 400 -6.39 -5.11 -2.37
N ARG A 401 -5.96 -3.90 -1.99
CA ARG A 401 -6.48 -2.67 -2.59
C ARG A 401 -6.06 -2.53 -4.06
N SER A 402 -4.88 -2.99 -4.44
CA SER A 402 -4.44 -2.99 -5.85
C SER A 402 -5.16 -4.05 -6.70
N MET A 403 -5.73 -5.08 -6.07
CA MET A 403 -6.43 -6.18 -6.73
C MET A 403 -7.96 -6.06 -6.66
N THR A 404 -8.51 -5.07 -5.97
CA THR A 404 -9.96 -4.94 -5.75
C THR A 404 -10.45 -3.51 -5.98
N GLU A 405 -11.71 -3.40 -6.40
CA GLU A 405 -12.41 -2.12 -6.52
C GLU A 405 -13.56 -2.05 -5.50
N GLN A 406 -13.99 -0.84 -5.17
CA GLN A 406 -15.11 -0.64 -4.25
C GLN A 406 -16.40 -1.16 -4.89
N CYS A 407 -17.13 -2.01 -4.16
CA CYS A 407 -18.38 -2.58 -4.64
C CYS A 407 -19.44 -1.48 -4.84
N THR A 408 -19.93 -1.33 -6.06
CA THR A 408 -20.94 -0.33 -6.47
C THR A 408 -22.33 -0.56 -5.87
N HIS A 409 -22.60 -1.76 -5.34
CA HIS A 409 -23.90 -2.08 -4.74
C HIS A 409 -24.01 -1.68 -3.27
N CYS A 410 -22.90 -1.75 -2.53
CA CYS A 410 -22.87 -1.49 -1.09
C CYS A 410 -21.93 -0.34 -0.71
N ASP A 411 -21.30 0.31 -1.69
CA ASP A 411 -20.27 1.33 -1.50
C ASP A 411 -19.19 0.88 -0.52
N GLY A 412 -18.78 -0.38 -0.62
CA GLY A 412 -17.75 -0.99 0.24
C GLY A 412 -18.20 -1.37 1.66
N SER A 413 -19.47 -1.14 2.04
CA SER A 413 -19.95 -1.50 3.39
C SER A 413 -20.09 -3.01 3.63
N GLY A 414 -20.12 -3.82 2.58
CA GLY A 414 -20.42 -5.26 2.67
C GLY A 414 -21.88 -5.56 3.06
N LEU A 415 -22.70 -4.52 3.27
CA LEU A 415 -24.08 -4.62 3.72
C LEU A 415 -25.02 -3.99 2.70
N ARG A 416 -26.19 -4.60 2.52
CA ARG A 416 -27.27 -4.04 1.70
C ARG A 416 -28.54 -4.02 2.54
N SER A 417 -29.35 -2.98 2.35
CA SER A 417 -30.69 -2.91 2.92
C SER A 417 -31.48 -4.15 2.48
N SER A 418 -32.23 -4.75 3.42
CA SER A 418 -33.05 -5.91 3.11
C SER A 418 -34.16 -5.54 2.12
N ARG A 419 -34.66 -6.53 1.37
CA ARG A 419 -35.76 -6.35 0.42
C ARG A 419 -36.99 -5.71 1.07
N TYR A 420 -37.29 -6.09 2.31
CA TYR A 420 -38.38 -5.50 3.09
C TYR A 420 -38.17 -4.02 3.39
N VAL A 421 -36.98 -3.62 3.82
CA VAL A 421 -36.70 -2.20 4.12
C VAL A 421 -36.94 -1.34 2.88
N GLU A 422 -36.47 -1.79 1.71
CA GLU A 422 -36.69 -1.08 0.45
C GLU A 422 -38.17 -1.11 0.01
N CYS A 423 -38.85 -2.25 0.15
CA CYS A 423 -40.29 -2.37 -0.11
C CYS A 423 -41.12 -1.38 0.73
N TYR A 424 -40.88 -1.31 2.05
CA TYR A 424 -41.59 -0.39 2.92
C TYR A 424 -41.20 1.08 2.74
N LYS A 425 -39.99 1.37 2.22
CA LYS A 425 -39.66 2.73 1.73
C LYS A 425 -40.52 3.09 0.53
N ILE A 426 -40.63 2.19 -0.45
CA ILE A 426 -41.44 2.37 -1.66
C ILE A 426 -42.91 2.58 -1.32
N LEU A 427 -43.50 1.75 -0.46
CA LEU A 427 -44.90 1.90 -0.02
C LEU A 427 -45.14 3.26 0.65
N ARG A 428 -44.18 3.78 1.42
CA ARG A 428 -44.25 5.13 2.00
C ARG A 428 -44.18 6.23 0.93
N SER A 429 -43.32 6.06 -0.07
CA SER A 429 -43.22 6.98 -1.21
C SER A 429 -44.49 7.01 -2.06
N ILE A 430 -45.09 5.85 -2.33
CA ILE A 430 -46.40 5.74 -3.00
C ILE A 430 -47.47 6.44 -2.16
N LYS A 431 -47.54 6.17 -0.85
CA LYS A 431 -48.48 6.83 0.05
C LYS A 431 -48.35 8.36 0.01
N TYR A 432 -47.12 8.88 -0.10
CA TYR A 432 -46.86 10.31 -0.23
C TYR A 432 -47.31 10.86 -1.60
N ALA A 433 -46.93 10.19 -2.70
CA ALA A 433 -47.34 10.56 -4.06
C ALA A 433 -48.87 10.57 -4.21
N CYS A 434 -49.54 9.55 -3.65
CA CYS A 434 -50.99 9.45 -3.64
C CYS A 434 -51.67 10.64 -2.93
N ARG A 435 -51.05 11.21 -1.89
CA ARG A 435 -51.58 12.37 -1.14
C ARG A 435 -51.37 13.71 -1.85
N LYS A 436 -50.23 13.89 -2.51
CA LYS A 436 -49.78 15.20 -3.01
C LYS A 436 -50.40 15.56 -4.36
N GLU A 437 -50.60 14.57 -5.23
CA GLU A 437 -50.94 14.79 -6.63
C GLU A 437 -52.38 14.34 -6.93
N ARG A 438 -53.09 15.01 -7.85
CA ARG A 438 -54.50 14.69 -8.22
C ARG A 438 -54.61 13.60 -9.30
N ALA A 439 -53.57 12.82 -9.50
CA ALA A 439 -53.49 11.79 -10.53
C ALA A 439 -54.36 10.56 -10.24
N ARG A 440 -54.78 9.85 -11.30
CA ARG A 440 -55.59 8.62 -11.22
C ARG A 440 -54.75 7.35 -11.17
N GLU A 441 -53.55 7.37 -11.74
CA GLU A 441 -52.66 6.22 -11.83
C GLU A 441 -51.25 6.53 -11.30
N VAL A 442 -50.61 5.53 -10.69
CA VAL A 442 -49.24 5.59 -10.20
C VAL A 442 -48.47 4.42 -10.78
N ASP A 443 -47.48 4.72 -11.61
CA ASP A 443 -46.57 3.74 -12.18
C ASP A 443 -45.33 3.63 -11.29
N LEU A 444 -45.15 2.45 -10.69
CA LEU A 444 -44.03 2.11 -9.85
C LEU A 444 -43.05 1.25 -10.64
N TYR A 445 -41.89 1.80 -10.97
CA TYR A 445 -40.79 1.08 -11.61
C TYR A 445 -39.85 0.54 -10.54
N VAL A 446 -39.70 -0.79 -10.48
CA VAL A 446 -38.89 -1.49 -9.45
C VAL A 446 -38.14 -2.67 -10.04
N SER A 447 -37.12 -3.14 -9.32
CA SER A 447 -36.41 -4.38 -9.66
C SER A 447 -37.30 -5.61 -9.47
N LYS A 448 -36.92 -6.72 -10.11
CA LYS A 448 -37.63 -8.01 -10.02
C LYS A 448 -37.79 -8.49 -8.57
N ASP A 449 -36.73 -8.35 -7.77
CA ASP A 449 -36.71 -8.81 -6.38
C ASP A 449 -37.71 -8.05 -5.50
N ILE A 450 -37.88 -6.75 -5.74
CA ILE A 450 -38.84 -5.92 -5.00
C ILE A 450 -40.27 -6.20 -5.48
N ALA A 451 -40.47 -6.35 -6.79
CA ALA A 451 -41.78 -6.70 -7.34
C ALA A 451 -42.29 -8.03 -6.76
N GLN A 452 -41.41 -9.02 -6.60
CA GLN A 452 -41.78 -10.30 -5.99
C GLN A 452 -42.30 -10.11 -4.57
N VAL A 453 -41.59 -9.38 -3.71
CA VAL A 453 -42.02 -9.11 -2.32
C VAL A 453 -43.34 -8.32 -2.30
N LEU A 454 -43.51 -7.35 -3.19
CA LEU A 454 -44.74 -6.56 -3.30
C LEU A 454 -45.97 -7.41 -3.70
N PHE A 455 -45.80 -8.37 -4.61
CA PHE A 455 -46.91 -9.19 -5.10
C PHE A 455 -47.21 -10.44 -4.27
N GLU A 456 -46.19 -11.07 -3.70
CA GLU A 456 -46.33 -12.32 -2.95
C GLU A 456 -46.63 -12.05 -1.48
N GLU A 457 -45.93 -11.10 -0.87
CA GLU A 457 -45.94 -10.92 0.58
C GLU A 457 -46.72 -9.67 1.00
N GLU A 458 -46.50 -8.54 0.33
CA GLU A 458 -47.05 -7.22 0.70
C GLU A 458 -48.22 -6.76 -0.19
N ARG A 459 -48.90 -7.71 -0.84
CA ARG A 459 -50.04 -7.43 -1.72
C ARG A 459 -51.17 -6.69 -1.00
N SER A 460 -51.43 -7.05 0.25
CA SER A 460 -52.45 -6.42 1.09
C SER A 460 -52.19 -4.93 1.32
N ALA A 461 -50.92 -4.52 1.42
CA ALA A 461 -50.53 -3.12 1.59
C ALA A 461 -50.79 -2.32 0.31
N LEU A 462 -50.49 -2.88 -0.86
CA LEU A 462 -50.82 -2.26 -2.16
C LEU A 462 -52.32 -2.09 -2.33
N GLU A 463 -53.10 -3.16 -2.11
CA GLU A 463 -54.56 -3.12 -2.22
C GLU A 463 -55.18 -2.11 -1.24
N TRP A 464 -54.62 -1.98 -0.03
CA TRP A 464 -55.04 -0.97 0.94
C TRP A 464 -54.76 0.45 0.44
N LEU A 465 -53.59 0.70 -0.17
CA LEU A 465 -53.26 2.00 -0.75
C LEU A 465 -54.19 2.35 -1.93
N GLU A 466 -54.45 1.40 -2.83
CA GLU A 466 -55.36 1.61 -3.96
C GLU A 466 -56.79 1.96 -3.50
N LYS A 467 -57.32 1.20 -2.52
CA LYS A 467 -58.66 1.43 -1.95
C LYS A 467 -58.77 2.75 -1.21
N THR A 468 -57.76 3.08 -0.39
CA THR A 468 -57.77 4.27 0.47
C THR A 468 -57.69 5.56 -0.35
N TYR A 469 -56.82 5.59 -1.37
CA TYR A 469 -56.62 6.78 -2.19
C TYR A 469 -57.41 6.78 -3.49
N LYS A 470 -58.11 5.68 -3.83
CA LYS A 470 -58.88 5.49 -5.07
C LYS A 470 -58.03 5.74 -6.33
N LYS A 471 -56.81 5.21 -6.34
CA LYS A 471 -55.85 5.29 -7.44
C LYS A 471 -55.36 3.90 -7.81
N ARG A 472 -55.05 3.69 -9.09
CA ARG A 472 -54.47 2.44 -9.58
C ARG A 472 -52.95 2.47 -9.44
N ILE A 473 -52.34 1.43 -8.87
CA ILE A 473 -50.89 1.31 -8.74
C ILE A 473 -50.40 0.23 -9.71
N ASN A 474 -49.71 0.64 -10.77
CA ASN A 474 -49.12 -0.28 -11.74
C ASN A 474 -47.67 -0.55 -11.35
N VAL A 475 -47.34 -1.79 -10.97
CA VAL A 475 -45.96 -2.19 -10.69
C VAL A 475 -45.30 -2.69 -11.97
N ILE A 476 -44.28 -1.99 -12.44
CA ILE A 476 -43.54 -2.26 -13.66
C ILE A 476 -42.15 -2.76 -13.30
N VAL A 477 -41.84 -4.00 -13.70
CA VAL A 477 -40.53 -4.60 -13.46
C VAL A 477 -39.51 -4.07 -14.46
N ARG A 478 -38.37 -3.60 -13.94
CA ARG A 478 -37.24 -3.11 -14.72
C ARG A 478 -35.99 -3.90 -14.35
N HIS A 479 -35.28 -4.41 -15.37
CA HIS A 479 -34.07 -5.21 -15.19
C HIS A 479 -32.82 -4.34 -15.03
N ASP A 480 -32.89 -3.09 -15.45
CA ASP A 480 -31.84 -2.08 -15.32
C ASP A 480 -31.77 -1.45 -13.93
N LEU A 481 -32.79 -1.64 -13.08
CA LEU A 481 -32.83 -1.06 -11.74
C LEU A 481 -32.22 -1.98 -10.69
N GLY A 482 -31.29 -1.43 -9.90
CA GLY A 482 -30.79 -2.07 -8.69
C GLY A 482 -31.85 -2.15 -7.58
N LEU A 483 -31.61 -2.97 -6.55
CA LEU A 483 -32.52 -3.13 -5.40
C LEU A 483 -32.85 -1.85 -4.63
N ARG A 484 -31.98 -0.84 -4.66
CA ARG A 484 -32.19 0.48 -4.03
C ARG A 484 -32.85 1.49 -4.97
N GLU A 485 -32.97 1.16 -6.24
CA GLU A 485 -33.45 2.07 -7.27
C GLU A 485 -34.92 1.77 -7.57
N TYR A 486 -35.74 2.81 -7.48
CA TYR A 486 -37.13 2.76 -7.90
C TYR A 486 -37.53 4.13 -8.45
N ARG A 487 -38.52 4.14 -9.34
CA ARG A 487 -39.13 5.40 -9.81
C ARG A 487 -40.63 5.32 -9.58
N VAL A 488 -41.20 6.42 -9.12
CA VAL A 488 -42.64 6.58 -8.99
C VAL A 488 -43.03 7.69 -9.95
N GLU A 489 -43.76 7.32 -11.00
CA GLU A 489 -44.36 8.26 -11.94
C GLU A 489 -45.85 8.31 -11.69
N VAL A 490 -46.42 9.50 -11.79
CA VAL A 490 -47.81 9.72 -11.47
C VAL A 490 -48.49 10.24 -12.73
N ARG A 491 -49.57 9.57 -13.15
CA ARG A 491 -50.26 9.83 -14.43
C ARG A 491 -51.70 10.27 -14.18
N GLU A 492 -52.11 11.34 -14.88
CA GLU A 492 -53.45 11.93 -14.76
C GLU A 492 -54.56 11.04 -15.30
#